data_AF-A0ABD3DLC9-F1
#
_entry.id   AF-A0ABD3DLC9-F1
#
_cell.length_a   1.000
_cell.length_b   1.000
_cell.length_c   1.000
_cell.angle_alpha   90.00
_cell.angle_beta   90.00
_cell.angle_gamma   90.00
#
_symmetry.space_group_name_H-M   'P 1'
#
loop_
_entity.id
_entity.type
_entity.pdbx_description
1 polymer ?
#
loop_
_entity_poly.entity_id
_entity_poly.type
_entity_poly.pdbx_seq_one_letter_code
_entity_poly.pdbx_strand_id
1 'polypeptide(L)'
;MPGPGPHMIYALGTGQALMHVSNGRFGPHHCVIYAINAFFGPDIGSFSEWLTSTLGLGRVLGSSVETWIHDPFYYALILGFPISLLYSWVSRIILQKGVLDSFSGVPLTVRQCFLLVFAGSLSHFFLDHLFEENGHSSMYTWILSTGWWKTRAPINPDAVVVISLLCATLIGGFIYIYSETHKVSDEKRISQIMETDRNRCGPILSVVREPDLLG
;
A
#
# COMPACT_ATOMS: atom_id res chain seq x y z
N MET A 1 20.75 3.24 -8.30
CA MET A 1 19.35 3.04 -7.84
C MET A 1 19.27 3.12 -6.32
N PRO A 2 18.29 3.85 -5.73
CA PRO A 2 17.88 3.88 -4.34
C PRO A 2 17.24 2.57 -3.89
N GLY A 3 17.38 2.30 -2.59
CA GLY A 3 16.95 1.03 -2.04
C GLY A 3 15.43 0.93 -1.88
N PRO A 4 14.96 -0.26 -1.51
CA PRO A 4 13.55 -0.58 -1.33
C PRO A 4 12.88 0.26 -0.22
N GLY A 5 13.63 0.59 0.83
CA GLY A 5 13.17 1.42 1.95
C GLY A 5 12.79 2.85 1.53
N PRO A 6 13.70 3.62 0.91
CA PRO A 6 13.39 4.94 0.37
C PRO A 6 12.16 4.99 -0.55
N HIS A 7 12.01 4.01 -1.46
CA HIS A 7 10.84 3.87 -2.30
C HIS A 7 9.55 3.71 -1.49
N MET A 8 9.56 2.82 -0.50
CA MET A 8 8.42 2.58 0.38
C MET A 8 8.06 3.81 1.21
N ILE A 9 9.05 4.50 1.79
CA ILE A 9 8.84 5.71 2.58
C ILE A 9 8.25 6.84 1.72
N TYR A 10 8.83 7.08 0.54
CA TYR A 10 8.33 8.08 -0.39
C TYR A 10 6.89 7.79 -0.81
N ALA A 11 6.59 6.54 -1.17
CA ALA A 11 5.27 6.17 -1.67
C ALA A 11 4.20 6.15 -0.57
N LEU A 12 4.51 5.64 0.62
CA LEU A 12 3.58 5.69 1.75
C LEU A 12 3.36 7.12 2.24
N GLY A 13 4.40 7.94 2.32
CA GLY A 13 4.29 9.36 2.70
C GLY A 13 3.48 10.17 1.69
N THR A 14 3.77 10.00 0.40
CA THR A 14 3.00 10.63 -0.69
C THR A 14 1.56 10.14 -0.71
N GLY A 15 1.35 8.83 -0.52
CA GLY A 15 0.02 8.25 -0.42
C GLY A 15 -0.78 8.81 0.74
N GLN A 16 -0.17 8.95 1.93
CA GLN A 16 -0.80 9.61 3.08
C GLN A 16 -1.19 11.06 2.77
N ALA A 17 -0.31 11.83 2.13
CA ALA A 17 -0.62 13.20 1.70
C ALA A 17 -1.82 13.22 0.72
N LEU A 18 -1.84 12.32 -0.27
CA LEU A 18 -2.96 12.18 -1.21
C LEU A 18 -4.26 11.79 -0.51
N MET A 19 -4.21 10.95 0.51
CA MET A 19 -5.39 10.61 1.31
C MET A 19 -5.98 11.85 1.99
N HIS A 20 -5.13 12.70 2.57
CA HIS A 20 -5.56 13.96 3.18
C HIS A 20 -6.13 14.95 2.15
N VAL A 21 -5.40 15.22 1.06
CA VAL A 21 -5.81 16.21 0.05
C VAL A 21 -7.08 15.76 -0.70
N SER A 22 -7.28 14.46 -0.84
CA SER A 22 -8.47 13.90 -1.52
C SER A 22 -9.67 13.68 -0.60
N ASN A 23 -9.60 14.07 0.68
CA ASN A 23 -10.62 13.78 1.69
C ASN A 23 -11.00 12.30 1.73
N GLY A 24 -10.01 11.41 1.66
CA GLY A 24 -10.20 9.95 1.73
C GLY A 24 -10.63 9.27 0.43
N ARG A 25 -10.88 10.01 -0.67
CA ARG A 25 -11.19 9.40 -1.98
C ARG A 25 -10.02 8.55 -2.49
N PHE A 26 -8.80 9.05 -2.35
CA PHE A 26 -7.62 8.20 -2.33
C PHE A 26 -7.54 7.63 -0.91
N GLY A 27 -7.65 6.30 -0.82
CA GLY A 27 -7.79 5.58 0.45
C GLY A 27 -6.62 4.65 0.75
N PRO A 28 -6.63 3.96 1.90
CA PRO A 28 -5.58 3.02 2.30
C PRO A 28 -5.26 1.96 1.24
N HIS A 29 -6.29 1.41 0.58
CA HIS A 29 -6.12 0.45 -0.53
C HIS A 29 -5.30 1.02 -1.70
N HIS A 30 -5.57 2.28 -2.06
CA HIS A 30 -4.86 2.93 -3.16
C HIS A 30 -3.40 3.15 -2.79
N CYS A 31 -3.15 3.59 -1.56
CA CYS A 31 -1.81 3.83 -1.03
C CYS A 31 -0.96 2.55 -0.99
N VAL A 32 -1.53 1.44 -0.51
CA VAL A 32 -0.79 0.16 -0.41
C VAL A 32 -0.41 -0.36 -1.79
N ILE A 33 -1.34 -0.37 -2.76
CA ILE A 33 -1.02 -0.81 -4.13
C ILE A 33 0.00 0.13 -4.77
N TYR A 34 -0.17 1.44 -4.62
CA TYR A 34 0.81 2.42 -5.10
C TYR A 34 2.22 2.15 -4.54
N ALA A 35 2.33 1.95 -3.22
CA ALA A 35 3.60 1.71 -2.55
C ALA A 35 4.27 0.39 -2.93
N ILE A 36 3.49 -0.69 -3.11
CA ILE A 36 4.03 -1.98 -3.60
C ILE A 36 4.62 -1.82 -5.01
N ASN A 37 3.99 -1.04 -5.89
CA ASN A 37 4.49 -0.85 -7.25
C ASN A 37 5.64 0.16 -7.33
N ALA A 38 5.70 1.14 -6.42
CA ALA A 38 6.88 1.97 -6.26
C ALA A 38 8.07 1.18 -5.69
N PHE A 39 7.80 0.14 -4.91
CA PHE A 39 8.81 -0.74 -4.35
C PHE A 39 9.35 -1.76 -5.36
N PHE A 40 8.48 -2.61 -5.90
CA PHE A 40 8.90 -3.71 -6.77
C PHE A 40 9.07 -3.28 -8.21
N GLY A 41 8.18 -2.42 -8.70
CA GLY A 41 8.15 -1.87 -10.07
C GLY A 41 8.85 -2.74 -11.14
N PRO A 42 9.71 -2.15 -11.98
CA PRO A 42 10.48 -2.88 -12.99
C PRO A 42 11.49 -3.88 -12.38
N ASP A 43 11.96 -3.65 -11.15
CA ASP A 43 12.92 -4.49 -10.42
C ASP A 43 12.36 -5.87 -10.02
N ILE A 44 11.08 -6.17 -10.28
CA ILE A 44 10.50 -7.50 -10.03
C ILE A 44 11.22 -8.62 -10.81
N GLY A 45 11.79 -8.29 -11.98
CA GLY A 45 12.57 -9.21 -12.80
C GLY A 45 13.87 -9.64 -12.11
N SER A 46 14.68 -8.66 -11.70
CA SER A 46 15.96 -8.87 -11.02
C SER A 46 15.77 -9.60 -9.68
N PHE A 47 14.71 -9.26 -8.93
CA PHE A 47 14.34 -9.94 -7.69
C PHE A 47 13.99 -11.41 -7.93
N SER A 48 13.23 -11.70 -8.98
CA SER A 48 12.84 -13.07 -9.34
C SER A 48 14.03 -13.91 -9.79
N GLU A 49 14.97 -13.32 -10.55
CA GLU A 49 16.22 -14.00 -10.91
C GLU A 49 17.07 -14.32 -9.67
N TRP A 50 17.21 -13.37 -8.75
CA TRP A 50 17.92 -13.62 -7.50
C TRP A 50 17.25 -14.75 -6.69
N LEU A 51 15.94 -14.72 -6.52
CA LEU A 51 15.19 -15.69 -5.73
C LEU A 51 15.33 -17.11 -6.32
N THR A 52 15.17 -17.25 -7.64
CA THR A 52 15.35 -18.54 -8.33
C THR A 52 16.79 -19.04 -8.25
N SER A 53 17.78 -18.14 -8.31
CA SER A 53 19.20 -18.49 -8.13
C SER A 53 19.52 -18.96 -6.70
N THR A 54 18.83 -18.41 -5.70
CA THR A 54 19.03 -18.75 -4.28
C THR A 54 18.32 -20.05 -3.90
N LEU A 55 17.14 -20.29 -4.46
CA LEU A 55 16.35 -21.51 -4.24
C LEU A 55 16.76 -22.69 -5.14
N GLY A 56 17.73 -22.50 -6.04
CA GLY A 56 18.21 -23.55 -6.94
C GLY A 56 17.23 -23.93 -8.06
N LEU A 57 16.24 -23.09 -8.36
CA LEU A 57 15.13 -23.39 -9.29
C LEU A 57 15.44 -23.11 -10.77
N GLY A 58 16.72 -22.89 -11.13
CA GLY A 58 17.14 -22.76 -12.52
C GLY A 58 16.87 -21.38 -13.14
N ARG A 59 17.77 -20.98 -14.04
CA ARG A 59 18.00 -19.62 -14.55
C ARG A 59 17.05 -19.18 -15.68
N VAL A 60 15.86 -19.76 -15.78
CA VAL A 60 15.11 -19.81 -17.05
C VAL A 60 14.18 -18.61 -17.30
N LEU A 61 13.89 -17.76 -16.30
CA LEU A 61 12.87 -16.71 -16.43
C LEU A 61 13.35 -15.25 -16.35
N GLY A 62 14.59 -14.97 -15.91
CA GLY A 62 15.04 -13.59 -15.64
C GLY A 62 15.51 -12.83 -16.88
N SER A 63 16.58 -13.31 -17.52
CA SER A 63 17.41 -12.46 -18.40
C SER A 63 16.76 -11.99 -19.71
N SER A 64 15.72 -12.66 -20.22
CA SER A 64 15.13 -12.33 -21.54
C SER A 64 13.89 -11.44 -21.47
N VAL A 65 13.19 -11.43 -20.33
CA VAL A 65 11.97 -10.63 -20.14
C VAL A 65 12.31 -9.28 -19.48
N GLU A 66 13.40 -9.24 -18.72
CA GLU A 66 13.84 -8.07 -17.94
C GLU A 66 14.19 -6.85 -18.80
N THR A 67 14.81 -7.04 -19.98
CA THR A 67 15.10 -5.94 -20.91
C THR A 67 13.85 -5.24 -21.43
N TRP A 68 12.73 -5.96 -21.52
CA TRP A 68 11.42 -5.41 -21.92
C TRP A 68 10.65 -4.82 -20.75
N ILE A 69 10.98 -5.24 -19.52
CA ILE A 69 10.33 -4.78 -18.28
C ILE A 69 11.01 -3.53 -17.72
N HIS A 70 12.29 -3.28 -18.02
CA HIS A 70 13.01 -2.10 -17.52
C HIS A 70 12.67 -0.78 -18.25
N ASP A 71 11.79 -0.82 -19.26
CA ASP A 71 11.24 0.41 -19.85
C ASP A 71 9.99 0.85 -19.06
N PRO A 72 9.91 2.14 -18.67
CA PRO A 72 8.82 2.66 -17.84
C PRO A 72 7.42 2.46 -18.40
N PHE A 73 7.30 2.40 -19.73
CA PHE A 73 6.03 2.18 -20.40
C PHE A 73 5.79 0.70 -20.64
N TYR A 74 6.79 -0.06 -21.06
CA TYR A 74 6.62 -1.49 -21.32
C TYR A 74 6.35 -2.31 -20.06
N TYR A 75 6.91 -1.96 -18.90
CA TYR A 75 6.53 -2.59 -17.62
C TYR A 75 5.01 -2.52 -17.40
N ALA A 76 4.47 -1.31 -17.48
CA ALA A 76 3.07 -1.09 -17.18
C ALA A 76 2.16 -1.63 -18.28
N LEU A 77 2.62 -1.72 -19.52
CA LEU A 77 1.85 -2.30 -20.62
C LEU A 77 1.86 -3.84 -20.61
N ILE A 78 3.01 -4.46 -20.33
CA ILE A 78 3.18 -5.92 -20.37
C ILE A 78 2.71 -6.57 -19.07
N LEU A 79 3.18 -6.05 -17.93
CA LEU A 79 2.85 -6.60 -16.61
C LEU A 79 1.74 -5.83 -15.90
N GLY A 80 1.51 -4.56 -16.22
CA GLY A 80 0.51 -3.78 -15.51
C GLY A 80 -0.91 -4.29 -15.67
N PHE A 81 -1.30 -4.83 -16.83
CA PHE A 81 -2.62 -5.45 -16.99
C PHE A 81 -2.79 -6.72 -16.14
N PRO A 82 -1.95 -7.77 -16.24
CA PRO A 82 -2.10 -8.96 -15.41
C PRO A 82 -1.97 -8.66 -13.90
N ILE A 83 -1.07 -7.76 -13.51
CA ILE A 83 -0.93 -7.33 -12.11
C ILE A 83 -2.18 -6.57 -11.64
N SER A 84 -2.78 -5.73 -12.48
CA SER A 84 -4.01 -5.01 -12.13
C SER A 84 -5.22 -5.92 -11.88
N LEU A 85 -5.32 -7.04 -12.62
CA LEU A 85 -6.33 -8.06 -12.38
C LEU A 85 -6.12 -8.74 -11.02
N LEU A 86 -4.88 -9.13 -10.72
CA LEU A 86 -4.51 -9.71 -9.43
C LEU A 86 -4.84 -8.75 -8.29
N TYR A 87 -4.43 -7.49 -8.40
CA TYR A 87 -4.69 -6.50 -7.34
C TYR A 87 -6.17 -6.17 -7.17
N SER A 88 -6.96 -6.13 -8.26
CA SER A 88 -8.42 -5.96 -8.13
C SER A 88 -9.05 -7.15 -7.38
N TRP A 89 -8.58 -8.37 -7.63
CA TRP A 89 -9.01 -9.56 -6.89
C TRP A 89 -8.56 -9.53 -5.41
N VAL A 90 -7.30 -9.20 -5.13
CA VAL A 90 -6.78 -9.07 -3.77
C VAL A 90 -7.51 -7.97 -2.99
N SER A 91 -7.79 -6.83 -3.61
CA SER A 91 -8.53 -5.72 -2.98
C SER A 91 -9.91 -6.16 -2.49
N ARG A 92 -10.60 -7.03 -3.25
CA ARG A 92 -11.87 -7.64 -2.79
C ARG A 92 -11.69 -8.47 -1.53
N ILE A 93 -10.67 -9.33 -1.49
CA ILE A 93 -10.41 -10.20 -0.34
C ILE A 93 -10.05 -9.39 0.90
N ILE A 94 -9.19 -8.39 0.75
CA ILE A 94 -8.75 -7.54 1.86
C ILE A 94 -9.92 -6.74 2.44
N LEU A 95 -10.81 -6.22 1.60
CA LEU A 95 -12.04 -5.55 2.05
C LEU A 95 -12.98 -6.51 2.77
N GLN A 96 -13.21 -7.70 2.21
CA GLN A 96 -14.08 -8.71 2.83
C GLN A 96 -13.58 -9.13 4.22
N LYS A 97 -12.27 -9.12 4.44
CA LYS A 97 -11.65 -9.43 5.73
C LYS A 97 -11.55 -8.23 6.68
N GLY A 98 -11.96 -7.03 6.26
CA GLY A 98 -11.88 -5.81 7.07
C GLY A 98 -10.45 -5.37 7.41
N VAL A 99 -9.45 -5.80 6.63
CA VAL A 99 -8.03 -5.51 6.91
C VAL A 99 -7.66 -4.08 6.51
N LEU A 100 -8.20 -3.62 5.38
CA LEU A 100 -8.07 -2.24 4.91
C LEU A 100 -9.45 -1.74 4.55
N ASP A 101 -9.75 -0.49 4.89
CA ASP A 101 -11.02 0.13 4.56
C ASP A 101 -10.95 0.96 3.28
N SER A 102 -12.08 1.08 2.59
CA SER A 102 -12.25 1.90 1.40
C SER A 102 -13.33 2.93 1.70
N PHE A 103 -13.10 4.19 1.31
CA PHE A 103 -14.07 5.27 1.53
C PHE A 103 -15.48 4.96 1.00
N SER A 104 -15.57 4.21 -0.10
CA SER A 104 -16.84 3.80 -0.69
C SER A 104 -17.32 2.42 -0.24
N GLY A 105 -16.52 1.67 0.52
CA GLY A 105 -16.74 0.24 0.79
C GLY A 105 -16.62 -0.65 -0.45
N VAL A 106 -16.20 -0.10 -1.59
CA VAL A 106 -16.09 -0.82 -2.87
C VAL A 106 -14.62 -1.20 -3.13
N PRO A 107 -14.35 -2.43 -3.62
CA PRO A 107 -13.03 -2.85 -4.06
C PRO A 107 -12.50 -2.02 -5.22
N LEU A 108 -11.18 -1.95 -5.32
CA LEU A 108 -10.53 -1.26 -6.42
C LEU A 108 -10.83 -1.96 -7.74
N THR A 109 -11.23 -1.16 -8.72
CA THR A 109 -11.45 -1.60 -10.09
C THR A 109 -10.11 -1.91 -10.78
N VAL A 110 -10.14 -2.77 -11.79
CA VAL A 110 -8.95 -3.10 -12.61
C VAL A 110 -8.31 -1.84 -13.18
N ARG A 111 -9.12 -0.86 -13.63
CA ARG A 111 -8.61 0.42 -14.14
C ARG A 111 -7.88 1.23 -13.07
N GLN A 112 -8.41 1.31 -11.86
CA GLN A 112 -7.74 1.98 -10.75
C GLN A 112 -6.43 1.27 -10.40
N CYS A 113 -6.44 -0.06 -10.29
CA CYS A 113 -5.23 -0.83 -10.06
C CYS A 113 -4.18 -0.60 -11.15
N PHE A 114 -4.59 -0.58 -12.43
CA PHE A 114 -3.69 -0.31 -13.55
C PHE A 114 -3.04 1.08 -13.44
N LEU A 115 -3.82 2.11 -13.12
CA LEU A 115 -3.28 3.47 -12.92
C LEU A 115 -2.35 3.56 -11.71
N LEU A 116 -2.63 2.82 -10.63
CA LEU A 116 -1.76 2.77 -9.44
C LEU A 116 -0.46 2.01 -9.72
N VAL A 117 -0.52 0.93 -10.50
CA VAL A 117 0.68 0.22 -10.99
C VAL A 117 1.55 1.17 -11.82
N PHE A 118 0.92 1.86 -12.77
CA PHE A 118 1.61 2.84 -13.63
C PHE A 118 2.22 4.00 -12.83
N ALA A 119 1.47 4.58 -11.88
CA ALA A 119 1.96 5.66 -11.03
C ALA A 119 3.08 5.20 -10.09
N GLY A 120 2.96 3.99 -9.54
CA GLY A 120 3.99 3.37 -8.71
C GLY A 120 5.28 3.14 -9.49
N SER A 121 5.20 2.54 -10.68
CA SER A 121 6.37 2.31 -11.53
C SER A 121 7.02 3.63 -11.95
N LEU A 122 6.27 4.66 -12.34
CA LEU A 122 6.84 5.97 -12.63
C LEU A 122 7.53 6.60 -11.42
N SER A 123 6.96 6.43 -10.22
CA SER A 123 7.58 6.92 -8.98
C SER A 123 8.88 6.18 -8.68
N HIS A 124 8.94 4.88 -8.98
CA HIS A 124 10.16 4.08 -8.91
C HIS A 124 11.25 4.65 -9.82
N PHE A 125 10.97 4.79 -11.13
CA PHE A 125 11.94 5.35 -12.08
C PHE A 125 12.37 6.78 -11.74
N PHE A 126 11.45 7.61 -11.22
CA PHE A 126 11.77 8.97 -10.79
C PHE A 126 12.76 8.97 -9.63
N LEU A 127 12.54 8.12 -8.62
CA LEU A 127 13.44 8.00 -7.49
C LEU A 127 14.78 7.43 -7.92
N ASP A 128 14.79 6.43 -8.80
CA ASP A 128 16.02 5.93 -9.41
C ASP A 128 16.87 7.06 -10.00
N HIS A 129 16.29 7.88 -10.87
CA HIS A 129 17.00 9.00 -11.47
C HIS A 129 17.46 10.05 -10.45
N LEU A 130 16.65 10.34 -9.43
CA LEU A 130 16.97 11.36 -8.43
C LEU A 130 18.20 10.97 -7.59
N PHE A 131 18.39 9.68 -7.34
CA PHE A 131 19.44 9.18 -6.44
C PHE A 131 20.65 8.55 -7.16
N GLU A 132 20.59 8.37 -8.48
CA GLU A 132 21.67 7.74 -9.25
C GLU A 132 22.92 8.62 -9.42
N GLU A 133 22.80 9.96 -9.42
CA GLU A 133 23.96 10.86 -9.57
C GLU A 133 24.69 11.25 -8.26
N ASN A 134 24.14 10.93 -7.08
CA ASN A 134 24.69 11.38 -5.77
C ASN A 134 25.16 10.24 -4.82
N GLY A 135 25.21 8.99 -5.28
CA GLY A 135 25.32 7.78 -4.42
C GLY A 135 26.68 7.05 -4.35
N HIS A 136 27.78 7.66 -4.81
CA HIS A 136 29.06 6.96 -5.07
C HIS A 136 29.88 6.51 -3.84
N SER A 137 29.37 6.57 -2.61
CA SER A 137 30.04 5.90 -1.48
C SER A 137 29.63 4.42 -1.42
N SER A 138 30.60 3.52 -1.19
CA SER A 138 30.40 2.06 -1.22
C SER A 138 29.30 1.58 -0.26
N MET A 139 29.18 2.21 0.91
CA MET A 139 28.14 1.92 1.89
C MET A 139 26.75 2.36 1.40
N TYR A 140 26.65 3.53 0.77
CA TYR A 140 25.39 4.05 0.25
C TYR A 140 24.92 3.26 -0.98
N THR A 141 25.85 2.89 -1.87
CA THR A 141 25.58 2.00 -3.01
C THR A 141 25.04 0.64 -2.55
N TRP A 142 25.51 0.11 -1.41
CA TRP A 142 25.03 -1.16 -0.85
C TRP A 142 23.63 -1.06 -0.24
N ILE A 143 23.36 -0.03 0.59
CA ILE A 143 22.03 0.17 1.21
C ILE A 143 20.96 0.41 0.14
N LEU A 144 21.36 1.00 -0.99
CA LEU A 144 20.45 1.45 -2.03
C LEU A 144 20.27 0.44 -3.19
N SER A 145 21.02 -0.66 -3.18
CA SER A 145 21.06 -1.66 -4.23
C SER A 145 19.80 -2.56 -4.29
N THR A 146 18.83 -2.26 -5.17
CA THR A 146 17.86 -3.26 -5.68
C THR A 146 17.82 -3.40 -7.20
N GLY A 147 18.54 -2.54 -7.90
CA GLY A 147 18.49 -2.38 -9.35
C GLY A 147 19.22 -3.41 -10.22
N TRP A 148 19.37 -3.08 -11.51
CA TRP A 148 20.13 -3.84 -12.49
C TRP A 148 21.66 -3.75 -12.27
N TRP A 149 22.33 -4.89 -12.17
CA TRP A 149 23.77 -4.99 -11.98
C TRP A 149 24.45 -5.50 -13.26
N LYS A 150 25.53 -4.84 -13.71
CA LYS A 150 26.35 -5.35 -14.82
C LYS A 150 27.02 -6.69 -14.52
N THR A 151 27.13 -7.05 -13.24
CA THR A 151 27.67 -8.32 -12.71
C THR A 151 26.64 -8.96 -11.77
N ARG A 152 26.91 -10.12 -11.18
CA ARG A 152 26.02 -10.70 -10.16
C ARG A 152 25.85 -9.70 -9.03
N ALA A 153 24.61 -9.29 -8.76
CA ALA A 153 24.28 -8.44 -7.63
C ALA A 153 24.86 -9.06 -6.35
N PRO A 154 25.68 -8.34 -5.56
CA PRO A 154 26.20 -8.83 -4.28
C PRO A 154 25.09 -8.79 -3.22
N ILE A 155 24.03 -9.58 -3.45
CA ILE A 155 22.87 -9.63 -2.57
C ILE A 155 23.24 -10.48 -1.35
N ASN A 156 23.39 -9.80 -0.21
CA ASN A 156 23.58 -10.45 1.07
C ASN A 156 22.22 -10.92 1.62
N PRO A 157 22.02 -12.21 1.95
CA PRO A 157 20.77 -12.70 2.55
C PRO A 157 20.38 -11.94 3.83
N ASP A 158 21.35 -11.47 4.62
CA ASP A 158 21.09 -10.67 5.82
C ASP A 158 20.38 -9.35 5.47
N ALA A 159 20.78 -8.71 4.37
CA ALA A 159 20.16 -7.48 3.89
C ALA A 159 18.69 -7.72 3.50
N VAL A 160 18.39 -8.87 2.87
CA VAL A 160 17.03 -9.24 2.51
C VAL A 160 16.16 -9.38 3.75
N VAL A 161 16.67 -10.02 4.81
CA VAL A 161 15.95 -10.15 6.08
C VAL A 161 15.66 -8.78 6.69
N VAL A 162 16.67 -7.92 6.79
CA VAL A 162 16.53 -6.56 7.37
C VAL A 162 15.54 -5.72 6.57
N ILE A 163 15.67 -5.69 5.25
CA ILE A 163 14.75 -4.96 4.36
C ILE A 163 13.33 -5.51 4.47
N SER A 164 13.16 -6.84 4.50
CA SER A 164 11.84 -7.46 4.64
C SER A 164 11.17 -7.08 5.95
N LEU A 165 11.92 -7.07 7.06
CA LEU A 165 11.43 -6.62 8.35
C LEU A 165 11.05 -5.12 8.33
N LEU A 166 11.89 -4.27 7.73
CA LEU A 166 11.62 -2.84 7.59
C LEU A 166 10.34 -2.59 6.79
N CYS A 167 10.16 -3.27 5.65
CA CYS A 167 8.98 -3.09 4.82
C CYS A 167 7.71 -3.67 5.46
N ALA A 168 7.81 -4.83 6.09
CA ALA A 168 6.70 -5.42 6.84
C ALA A 168 6.26 -4.52 8.00
N THR A 169 7.21 -3.90 8.71
CA THR A 169 6.89 -2.96 9.80
C THR A 169 6.30 -1.66 9.29
N LEU A 170 6.77 -1.10 8.17
CA LEU A 170 6.19 0.11 7.56
C LEU A 170 4.76 -0.14 7.06
N ILE A 171 4.53 -1.22 6.32
CA ILE A 171 3.19 -1.58 5.82
C ILE A 171 2.27 -1.93 7.00
N GLY A 172 2.75 -2.72 7.96
CA GLY A 172 1.98 -3.09 9.15
C GLY A 172 1.62 -1.88 10.01
N GLY A 173 2.57 -0.98 10.24
CA GLY A 173 2.34 0.28 10.95
C GLY A 173 1.33 1.18 10.25
N PHE A 174 1.43 1.30 8.92
CA PHE A 174 0.44 2.00 8.11
C PHE A 174 -0.96 1.40 8.29
N ILE A 175 -1.10 0.08 8.10
CA ILE A 175 -2.39 -0.63 8.28
C ILE A 175 -2.94 -0.41 9.69
N TYR A 176 -2.10 -0.55 10.71
CA TYR A 176 -2.47 -0.39 12.11
C TYR A 176 -3.05 1.01 12.38
N ILE A 177 -2.33 2.07 12.01
CA ILE A 177 -2.77 3.46 12.20
C ILE A 177 -4.14 3.69 11.57
N TYR A 178 -4.34 3.21 10.34
CA TYR A 178 -5.60 3.41 9.63
C TYR A 178 -6.75 2.57 10.20
N SER A 179 -6.49 1.34 10.62
CA SER A 179 -7.50 0.50 11.28
C SER A 179 -7.99 1.11 12.59
N GLU A 180 -7.11 1.72 13.38
CA GLU A 180 -7.46 2.31 14.67
C GLU A 180 -8.20 3.63 14.50
N THR A 181 -7.77 4.46 13.55
CA THR A 181 -8.45 5.72 13.20
C THR A 181 -9.90 5.46 12.76
N HIS A 182 -10.14 4.36 12.05
CA HIS A 182 -11.49 3.98 11.61
C HIS A 182 -12.41 3.63 12.79
N LYS A 183 -11.96 2.76 13.70
CA LYS A 183 -12.74 2.37 14.89
C LYS A 183 -13.19 3.57 15.72
N VAL A 184 -12.28 4.52 15.95
CA VAL A 184 -12.57 5.75 16.71
C VAL A 184 -13.62 6.62 16.00
N SER A 185 -13.58 6.68 14.67
CA SER A 185 -14.58 7.41 13.87
C SER A 185 -15.97 6.76 13.98
N ASP A 186 -16.04 5.44 13.88
CA ASP A 186 -17.30 4.70 14.03
C ASP A 186 -17.90 4.85 15.42
N GLU A 187 -17.09 4.77 16.48
CA GLU A 187 -17.53 4.94 17.86
C GLU A 187 -18.10 6.34 18.12
N LYS A 188 -17.46 7.39 17.58
CA LYS A 188 -17.98 8.77 17.64
C LYS A 188 -19.31 8.92 16.91
N ARG A 189 -19.45 8.31 15.73
CA ARG A 189 -20.68 8.35 14.94
C ARG A 189 -21.83 7.63 15.64
N ILE A 190 -21.58 6.46 16.21
CA ILE A 190 -22.57 5.72 17.01
C ILE A 190 -23.00 6.55 18.22
N SER A 191 -22.05 7.16 18.94
CA SER A 191 -22.33 8.01 20.09
C SER A 191 -23.23 9.20 19.72
N GLN A 192 -22.96 9.87 18.59
CA GLN A 192 -23.80 10.97 18.09
C GLN A 192 -25.22 10.52 17.70
N ILE A 193 -25.36 9.35 17.09
CA ILE A 193 -26.68 8.78 16.76
C ILE A 193 -27.45 8.48 18.05
N MET A 194 -26.82 7.83 19.03
CA MET A 194 -27.44 7.53 20.33
C MET A 194 -27.86 8.79 21.08
N GLU A 195 -27.05 9.86 21.02
CA GLU A 195 -27.38 11.15 21.61
C GLU A 195 -28.54 11.84 20.88
N THR A 196 -28.58 11.76 19.54
CA THR A 196 -29.67 12.28 18.72
C THR A 196 -30.99 11.55 18.99
N ASP A 197 -30.96 10.23 19.10
CA ASP A 197 -32.13 9.41 19.42
C ASP A 197 -32.61 9.65 20.85
N ARG A 198 -31.70 9.80 21.82
CA ARG A 198 -32.04 10.18 23.20
C ARG A 198 -32.76 11.54 23.24
N ASN A 199 -32.29 12.50 22.46
CA ASN A 199 -32.90 13.84 22.39
C ASN A 199 -34.25 13.86 21.64
N ARG A 200 -34.48 12.93 20.69
CA ARG A 200 -35.80 12.74 20.05
C ARG A 200 -36.81 12.05 20.96
N CYS A 201 -36.36 11.08 21.75
CA CYS A 201 -37.19 10.33 22.69
C CYS A 201 -37.20 10.98 24.09
N GLY A 202 -37.36 12.32 24.17
CA GLY A 202 -37.43 13.06 25.43
C GLY A 202 -38.32 12.37 26.50
N PRO A 203 -38.09 12.62 27.80
CA PRO A 203 -38.51 11.73 28.87
C PRO A 203 -40.04 11.55 28.89
N ILE A 204 -40.54 10.41 28.41
CA ILE A 204 -41.94 9.98 28.55
C ILE A 204 -42.16 9.42 29.98
N LEU A 205 -41.58 10.07 31.00
CA LEU A 205 -41.63 9.59 32.37
C LEU A 205 -41.73 10.75 33.36
N SER A 206 -42.84 11.51 33.28
CA SER A 206 -43.33 12.29 34.44
C SER A 206 -44.77 12.81 34.29
N VAL A 207 -45.71 12.06 33.67
CA VAL A 207 -47.15 12.40 33.77
C VAL A 207 -47.96 11.12 33.99
N VAL A 208 -47.73 10.44 35.11
CA VAL A 208 -48.79 9.65 35.75
C VAL A 208 -49.34 10.56 36.84
N ARG A 209 -50.40 11.30 36.49
CA ARG A 209 -51.22 12.02 37.45
C ARG A 209 -51.99 10.95 38.22
N GLU A 210 -51.74 10.83 39.52
CA GLU A 210 -52.56 10.00 40.41
C GLU A 210 -54.05 10.35 40.22
N PRO A 211 -54.95 9.38 40.07
CA PRO A 211 -56.37 9.66 40.14
C PRO A 211 -56.72 9.94 41.61
N ASP A 212 -57.24 11.14 41.88
CA ASP A 212 -57.88 11.50 43.13
C ASP A 212 -58.96 10.45 43.46
N LEU A 213 -58.63 9.57 44.40
CA LEU A 213 -59.53 8.67 45.08
C LEU A 213 -59.40 8.99 46.55
N LEU A 214 -60.33 9.81 47.06
CA LEU A 214 -60.95 9.74 48.40
C LEU A 214 -61.63 11.07 48.75
N GLY A 215 -62.95 11.00 49.04
CA GLY A 215 -63.65 11.96 49.91
C GLY A 215 -64.74 12.78 49.24
#